data_AF-A0A838EUY1-F1
#
_entry.id   AF-A0A838EUY1-F1
#
_cell.length_a   1.000
_cell.length_b   1.000
_cell.length_c   1.000
_cell.angle_alpha   90.00
_cell.angle_beta   90.00
_cell.angle_gamma   90.00
#
_symmetry.space_group_name_H-M   'P 1'
#
loop_
_entity.id
_entity.type
_entity.pdbx_description
1 polymer ?
#
loop_
_entity_poly.entity_id
_entity_poly.type
_entity_poly.pdbx_seq_one_letter_code
_entity_poly.pdbx_strand_id
1 'polypeptide(L)'
;ALGWDDQKSRKTYSAEEAAQFDNCISVTTAACKKLMQGHLKNNGAALSPMMKFDLWVKKQVDAAYAEGSAVSMYSRATQNELKIHYIADSSHRHYEASGFAGKCTGWSLSNMDFAEPTSTKNIDGISFSPADIKGILAAIYNGAQFFVPDDMVLGNAFRSYAPDNSPEFKADPLPHDLINAFEKHIKKEKKIIVADMDPTEGVWNHPVHAYSVKLEAAKGNKVKGSITINYAKDEVVIDEVFTTNKARPDLTERTLNFELTVPAGWDKKVSSVKASKWLGDSTEQHPDSLIFGLEKDWRKSIYEYKNTDMKLEINYQLIKKVNLGGGYKIIVDELLKKYYQN
;
A
#
# COMPACT_ATOMS: atom_id res chain seq x y z
N ALA A 1 -6.26 11.72 -2.37
CA ALA A 1 -7.45 12.49 -1.96
C ALA A 1 -8.05 13.35 -3.08
N LEU A 2 -7.19 14.08 -3.82
CA LEU A 2 -7.60 15.07 -4.82
C LEU A 2 -7.99 14.48 -6.18
N GLY A 3 -7.94 13.15 -6.33
CA GLY A 3 -8.10 12.51 -7.62
C GLY A 3 -6.83 12.65 -8.45
N TRP A 4 -6.97 12.39 -9.74
CA TRP A 4 -5.95 12.56 -10.74
C TRP A 4 -6.67 12.84 -12.05
N ASP A 5 -6.04 13.65 -12.90
CA ASP A 5 -6.54 13.87 -14.24
C ASP A 5 -6.13 12.67 -15.07
N ASP A 6 -7.12 11.94 -15.54
CA ASP A 6 -6.89 10.95 -16.57
C ASP A 6 -7.85 11.19 -17.71
N GLN A 7 -7.46 10.70 -18.88
CA GLN A 7 -8.23 10.82 -20.11
C GLN A 7 -9.62 10.13 -20.04
N LYS A 8 -10.06 9.61 -18.88
CA LYS A 8 -11.32 8.91 -18.65
C LYS A 8 -12.26 9.63 -17.70
N SER A 9 -12.28 10.97 -17.77
CA SER A 9 -13.27 11.83 -17.11
C SER A 9 -13.07 12.02 -15.60
N ARG A 10 -11.95 11.60 -15.02
CA ARG A 10 -11.61 11.98 -13.64
C ARG A 10 -11.11 13.40 -13.59
N LYS A 11 -11.52 14.10 -12.54
CA LYS A 11 -11.11 15.47 -12.28
C LYS A 11 -10.07 15.46 -11.17
N THR A 12 -8.99 16.23 -11.36
CA THR A 12 -8.17 16.70 -10.23
C THR A 12 -8.92 17.82 -9.51
N TYR A 13 -9.19 17.62 -8.23
CA TYR A 13 -9.83 18.60 -7.36
C TYR A 13 -8.78 19.49 -6.69
N SER A 14 -9.13 20.75 -6.41
CA SER A 14 -8.34 21.54 -5.47
C SER A 14 -8.62 21.12 -4.02
N ALA A 15 -7.75 21.53 -3.09
CA ALA A 15 -7.97 21.31 -1.66
C ALA A 15 -9.27 21.97 -1.18
N GLU A 16 -9.58 23.16 -1.69
CA GLU A 16 -10.81 23.91 -1.39
C GLU A 16 -12.05 23.20 -1.93
N GLU A 17 -12.00 22.67 -3.15
CA GLU A 17 -13.11 21.90 -3.72
C GLU A 17 -13.38 20.61 -2.93
N ALA A 18 -12.31 19.92 -2.54
CA ALA A 18 -12.42 18.72 -1.70
C ALA A 18 -12.97 19.04 -0.29
N ALA A 19 -12.57 20.17 0.30
CA ALA A 19 -13.11 20.65 1.57
C ALA A 19 -14.59 21.06 1.45
N GLN A 20 -14.98 21.69 0.34
CA GLN A 20 -16.38 22.03 0.06
C GLN A 20 -17.24 20.75 -0.06
N PHE A 21 -16.72 19.74 -0.76
CA PHE A 21 -17.35 18.43 -0.84
C PHE A 21 -17.53 17.80 0.55
N ASP A 22 -16.47 17.75 1.37
CA ASP A 22 -16.50 17.18 2.72
C ASP A 22 -17.51 17.88 3.63
N ASN A 23 -17.57 19.22 3.57
CA ASN A 23 -18.54 20.01 4.34
C ASN A 23 -20.00 19.66 3.98
N CYS A 24 -20.26 19.24 2.75
CA CYS A 24 -21.60 18.88 2.29
C CYS A 24 -21.98 17.41 2.51
N ILE A 25 -21.07 16.55 2.98
CA ILE A 25 -21.38 15.13 3.26
C ILE A 25 -22.48 14.98 4.33
N SER A 26 -22.42 15.77 5.40
CA SER A 26 -23.35 15.67 6.52
C SER A 26 -24.38 16.81 6.59
N VAL A 27 -24.40 17.72 5.60
CA VAL A 27 -25.23 18.94 5.62
C VAL A 27 -26.38 18.82 4.62
N THR A 28 -27.60 19.13 5.06
CA THR A 28 -28.85 18.94 4.29
C THR A 28 -29.39 20.21 3.64
N THR A 29 -28.58 21.27 3.57
CA THR A 29 -29.00 22.51 2.90
C THR A 29 -29.25 22.27 1.40
N ALA A 30 -30.15 23.06 0.79
CA ALA A 30 -30.43 22.95 -0.64
C ALA A 30 -29.16 23.08 -1.51
N ALA A 31 -28.21 23.93 -1.10
CA ALA A 31 -26.93 24.09 -1.77
C ALA A 31 -26.10 22.80 -1.71
N CYS A 32 -25.97 22.16 -0.55
CA CYS A 32 -25.24 20.91 -0.42
C CYS A 32 -25.91 19.74 -1.15
N LYS A 33 -27.25 19.65 -1.12
CA LYS A 33 -28.00 18.67 -1.92
C LYS A 33 -27.72 18.83 -3.40
N LYS A 34 -27.78 20.07 -3.91
CA LYS A 34 -27.47 20.38 -5.32
C LYS A 34 -26.02 20.02 -5.68
N LEU A 35 -25.07 20.31 -4.79
CA LEU A 35 -23.66 19.95 -4.98
C LEU A 35 -23.47 18.43 -5.07
N MET A 36 -24.01 17.68 -4.10
CA MET A 36 -23.91 16.21 -4.07
C MET A 36 -24.58 15.55 -5.29
N GLN A 37 -25.75 16.06 -5.71
CA GLN A 37 -26.40 15.62 -6.95
C GLN A 37 -25.55 15.90 -8.19
N GLY A 38 -24.88 17.05 -8.23
CA GLY A 38 -23.91 17.38 -9.28
C GLY A 38 -22.77 16.36 -9.37
N HIS A 39 -22.23 15.95 -8.22
CA HIS A 39 -21.19 14.93 -8.15
C HIS A 39 -21.68 13.51 -8.49
N LEU A 40 -22.98 13.22 -8.40
CA LEU A 40 -23.55 11.94 -8.80
C LEU A 40 -23.78 11.81 -10.31
N LYS A 41 -23.59 12.89 -11.10
CA LYS A 41 -23.63 12.81 -12.56
C LYS A 41 -22.62 11.77 -13.05
N ASN A 42 -23.00 11.01 -14.08
CA ASN A 42 -22.22 9.89 -14.61
C ASN A 42 -21.78 8.90 -13.51
N ASN A 43 -22.67 8.64 -12.54
CA ASN A 43 -22.43 7.76 -11.39
C ASN A 43 -21.17 8.15 -10.59
N GLY A 44 -20.85 9.44 -10.52
CA GLY A 44 -19.68 9.93 -9.80
C GLY A 44 -18.34 9.55 -10.40
N ALA A 45 -18.28 9.21 -11.69
CA ALA A 45 -17.03 8.85 -12.38
C ALA A 45 -15.91 9.86 -12.15
N ALA A 46 -16.23 11.16 -12.10
CA ALA A 46 -15.28 12.26 -11.95
C ALA A 46 -14.65 12.37 -10.55
N LEU A 47 -15.28 11.78 -9.52
CA LEU A 47 -14.85 11.88 -8.14
C LEU A 47 -13.54 11.10 -7.90
N SER A 48 -12.74 11.58 -6.94
CA SER A 48 -11.60 10.84 -6.43
C SER A 48 -12.02 9.57 -5.67
N PRO A 49 -11.12 8.61 -5.43
CA PRO A 49 -11.47 7.38 -4.71
C PRO A 49 -12.02 7.65 -3.31
N MET A 50 -11.42 8.61 -2.59
CA MET A 50 -11.85 8.96 -1.24
C MET A 50 -13.21 9.68 -1.26
N MET A 51 -13.47 10.52 -2.26
CA MET A 51 -14.77 11.20 -2.38
C MET A 51 -15.88 10.21 -2.75
N LYS A 52 -15.59 9.23 -3.64
CA LYS A 52 -16.51 8.13 -3.94
C LYS A 52 -16.83 7.32 -2.69
N PHE A 53 -15.80 7.02 -1.89
CA PHE A 53 -15.96 6.34 -0.62
C PHE A 53 -16.86 7.13 0.35
N ASP A 54 -16.59 8.41 0.58
CA ASP A 54 -17.39 9.25 1.48
C ASP A 54 -18.84 9.38 1.02
N LEU A 55 -19.06 9.54 -0.29
CA LEU A 55 -20.40 9.60 -0.89
C LEU A 55 -21.13 8.26 -0.77
N TRP A 56 -20.43 7.14 -0.94
CA TRP A 56 -21.00 5.82 -0.74
C TRP A 56 -21.40 5.61 0.73
N VAL A 57 -20.54 5.96 1.69
CA VAL A 57 -20.86 5.91 3.13
C VAL A 57 -22.06 6.80 3.45
N LYS A 58 -22.14 8.01 2.86
CA LYS A 58 -23.31 8.89 3.01
C LYS A 58 -24.60 8.18 2.61
N LYS A 59 -24.63 7.52 1.44
CA LYS A 59 -25.81 6.77 0.98
C LYS A 59 -26.19 5.66 1.97
N GLN A 60 -25.21 4.94 2.51
CA GLN A 60 -25.50 3.88 3.49
C GLN A 60 -26.09 4.46 4.79
N VAL A 61 -25.52 5.55 5.31
CA VAL A 61 -25.99 6.21 6.55
C VAL A 61 -27.38 6.79 6.35
N ASP A 62 -27.61 7.53 5.26
CA ASP A 62 -28.90 8.15 4.97
C ASP A 62 -30.00 7.09 4.78
N ALA A 63 -29.68 5.92 4.20
CA ALA A 63 -30.59 4.80 4.08
C ALA A 63 -30.92 4.13 5.42
N ALA A 64 -29.99 4.09 6.37
CA ALA A 64 -30.15 3.41 7.65
C ALA A 64 -30.76 4.30 8.77
N TYR A 65 -30.48 5.61 8.76
CA TYR A 65 -30.77 6.52 9.88
C TYR A 65 -31.50 7.81 9.50
N ALA A 66 -31.94 7.93 8.25
CA ALA A 66 -32.45 9.14 7.62
C ALA A 66 -31.39 10.23 7.37
N GLU A 67 -31.70 11.09 6.41
CA GLU A 67 -30.83 12.19 5.98
C GLU A 67 -30.61 13.20 7.12
N GLY A 68 -29.37 13.66 7.31
CA GLY A 68 -29.04 14.62 8.38
C GLY A 68 -28.79 13.96 9.74
N SER A 69 -28.43 12.69 9.72
CA SER A 69 -27.93 11.96 10.89
C SER A 69 -26.72 12.65 11.54
N ALA A 70 -26.33 12.20 12.74
CA ALA A 70 -25.18 12.77 13.45
C ALA A 70 -23.92 12.79 12.56
N VAL A 71 -23.20 13.92 12.54
CA VAL A 71 -21.98 14.11 11.72
C VAL A 71 -20.98 12.97 11.93
N SER A 72 -20.89 12.46 13.15
CA SER A 72 -20.04 11.34 13.54
C SER A 72 -20.41 10.00 12.91
N MET A 73 -21.49 9.89 12.14
CA MET A 73 -21.87 8.68 11.38
C MET A 73 -21.26 8.67 9.98
N TYR A 74 -21.10 9.83 9.35
CA TYR A 74 -20.53 9.93 8.00
C TYR A 74 -19.00 9.75 7.96
N SER A 75 -18.48 9.25 6.84
CA SER A 75 -17.04 9.22 6.60
C SER A 75 -16.54 10.60 6.15
N ARG A 76 -15.30 10.92 6.52
CA ARG A 76 -14.55 12.10 6.07
C ARG A 76 -13.16 11.71 5.57
N ALA A 77 -13.10 10.61 4.83
CA ALA A 77 -11.86 10.00 4.36
C ALA A 77 -11.10 10.95 3.43
N THR A 78 -11.81 11.73 2.60
CA THR A 78 -11.21 12.73 1.72
C THR A 78 -10.46 13.79 2.51
N GLN A 79 -11.13 14.41 3.48
CA GLN A 79 -10.53 15.47 4.29
C GLN A 79 -9.38 14.96 5.16
N ASN A 80 -9.51 13.73 5.69
CA ASN A 80 -8.45 13.13 6.48
C ASN A 80 -7.22 12.79 5.62
N GLU A 81 -7.45 12.26 4.42
CA GLU A 81 -6.37 11.96 3.48
C GLU A 81 -5.60 13.22 3.07
N LEU A 82 -6.29 14.35 2.91
CA LEU A 82 -5.64 15.65 2.68
C LEU A 82 -4.77 16.07 3.86
N LYS A 83 -5.29 15.96 5.08
CA LYS A 83 -4.54 16.37 6.28
C LYS A 83 -3.28 15.56 6.51
N ILE A 84 -3.28 14.29 6.11
CA ILE A 84 -2.15 13.40 6.34
C ILE A 84 -1.12 13.49 5.20
N HIS A 85 -1.57 13.52 3.94
CA HIS A 85 -0.71 13.27 2.78
C HIS A 85 -0.80 14.34 1.68
N TYR A 86 -1.44 15.50 1.93
CA TYR A 86 -1.26 16.66 1.06
C TYR A 86 -0.03 17.45 1.51
N ILE A 87 1.12 17.06 0.99
CA ILE A 87 2.45 17.50 1.44
C ILE A 87 2.98 18.67 0.58
N ALA A 88 2.14 19.27 -0.25
CA ALA A 88 2.49 20.42 -1.09
C ALA A 88 2.63 21.74 -0.31
N ASP A 89 2.23 21.76 0.96
CA ASP A 89 2.34 22.90 1.86
C ASP A 89 3.69 22.86 2.58
N SER A 90 4.48 23.95 2.49
CA SER A 90 5.79 24.07 3.16
C SER A 90 5.73 24.04 4.68
N SER A 91 4.55 24.24 5.27
CA SER A 91 4.31 24.09 6.71
C SER A 91 3.98 22.64 7.12
N HIS A 92 3.83 21.72 6.16
CA HIS A 92 3.58 20.31 6.45
C HIS A 92 4.82 19.67 7.08
N ARG A 93 4.64 18.91 8.16
CA ARG A 93 5.75 18.26 8.90
C ARG A 93 6.63 17.31 8.06
N HIS A 94 6.10 16.86 6.93
CA HIS A 94 6.78 15.96 5.98
C HIS A 94 7.17 16.67 4.67
N TYR A 95 7.16 18.01 4.60
CA TYR A 95 7.41 18.76 3.37
C TYR A 95 8.72 18.39 2.68
N GLU A 96 9.78 18.12 3.45
CA GLU A 96 11.09 17.70 2.93
C GLU A 96 11.00 16.36 2.17
N ALA A 97 10.04 15.50 2.52
CA ALA A 97 9.79 14.25 1.83
C ALA A 97 8.80 14.37 0.65
N SER A 98 8.32 15.58 0.31
CA SER A 98 7.27 15.78 -0.71
C SER A 98 7.60 15.19 -2.09
N GLY A 99 8.88 15.04 -2.43
CA GLY A 99 9.33 14.47 -3.70
C GLY A 99 9.11 12.96 -3.84
N PHE A 100 8.97 12.23 -2.73
CA PHE A 100 8.80 10.77 -2.71
C PHE A 100 7.69 10.28 -1.79
N ALA A 101 7.07 11.17 -1.01
CA ALA A 101 6.01 10.82 -0.09
C ALA A 101 4.78 10.31 -0.85
N GLY A 102 4.43 9.05 -0.56
CA GLY A 102 3.35 8.36 -1.26
C GLY A 102 2.78 7.23 -0.42
N LYS A 103 2.17 6.26 -1.11
CA LYS A 103 1.58 5.07 -0.49
C LYS A 103 2.16 3.78 -1.05
N CYS A 104 3.43 3.79 -1.44
CA CYS A 104 4.11 2.61 -1.99
C CYS A 104 3.97 1.41 -1.04
N THR A 105 4.18 1.62 0.28
CA THR A 105 3.99 0.56 1.30
C THR A 105 2.56 0.04 1.31
N GLY A 106 1.56 0.92 1.34
CA GLY A 106 0.15 0.53 1.34
C GLY A 106 -0.26 -0.20 0.06
N TRP A 107 0.17 0.29 -1.11
CA TRP A 107 -0.03 -0.37 -2.39
C TRP A 107 0.59 -1.77 -2.37
N SER A 108 1.86 -1.90 -2.01
CA SER A 108 2.59 -3.16 -1.97
C SER A 108 1.97 -4.17 -0.99
N LEU A 109 1.64 -3.76 0.23
CA LEU A 109 0.99 -4.62 1.22
C LEU A 109 -0.40 -5.08 0.76
N SER A 110 -1.16 -4.23 0.06
CA SER A 110 -2.50 -4.63 -0.40
C SER A 110 -2.49 -5.80 -1.40
N ASN A 111 -1.37 -6.01 -2.12
CA ASN A 111 -1.21 -7.14 -3.04
C ASN A 111 -1.11 -8.50 -2.30
N MET A 112 -0.87 -8.51 -0.98
CA MET A 112 -0.83 -9.75 -0.19
C MET A 112 -2.22 -10.35 0.01
N ASP A 113 -3.23 -9.48 0.13
CA ASP A 113 -4.58 -9.88 0.56
C ASP A 113 -5.62 -9.76 -0.56
N PHE A 114 -5.36 -8.96 -1.59
CA PHE A 114 -6.32 -8.65 -2.64
C PHE A 114 -5.80 -8.98 -4.03
N ALA A 115 -6.65 -9.66 -4.80
CA ALA A 115 -6.48 -9.76 -6.25
C ALA A 115 -6.64 -8.37 -6.89
N GLU A 116 -5.97 -8.16 -8.02
CA GLU A 116 -6.08 -6.90 -8.75
C GLU A 116 -7.55 -6.61 -9.12
N PRO A 117 -8.07 -5.41 -8.82
CA PRO A 117 -9.34 -4.94 -9.38
C PRO A 117 -9.31 -4.96 -10.91
N THR A 118 -10.24 -5.67 -11.57
CA THR A 118 -10.18 -5.89 -13.04
C THR A 118 -11.24 -5.17 -13.86
N SER A 119 -12.26 -4.59 -13.23
CA SER A 119 -13.37 -3.96 -13.94
C SER A 119 -14.04 -2.84 -13.15
N THR A 120 -14.68 -1.90 -13.85
CA THR A 120 -15.52 -0.90 -13.21
C THR A 120 -16.82 -1.54 -12.72
N LYS A 121 -17.20 -1.30 -11.47
CA LYS A 121 -18.47 -1.76 -10.89
C LYS A 121 -19.32 -0.59 -10.44
N ASN A 122 -20.62 -0.66 -10.71
CA ASN A 122 -21.59 0.26 -10.12
C ASN A 122 -22.08 -0.30 -8.79
N ILE A 123 -21.71 0.35 -7.70
CA ILE A 123 -22.09 -0.02 -6.34
C ILE A 123 -22.97 1.09 -5.77
N ASP A 124 -24.25 0.77 -5.56
CA ASP A 124 -25.25 1.68 -5.00
C ASP A 124 -25.33 3.02 -5.77
N GLY A 125 -25.24 2.97 -7.10
CA GLY A 125 -25.30 4.13 -7.98
C GLY A 125 -24.01 4.96 -8.05
N ILE A 126 -22.87 4.39 -7.68
CA ILE A 126 -21.54 5.00 -7.79
C ILE A 126 -20.62 4.05 -8.55
N SER A 127 -19.96 4.55 -9.59
CA SER A 127 -19.01 3.78 -10.39
C SER A 127 -17.63 3.78 -9.71
N PHE A 128 -17.17 2.60 -9.29
CA PHE A 128 -15.82 2.34 -8.80
C PHE A 128 -15.01 1.62 -9.89
N SER A 129 -14.03 2.32 -10.47
CA SER A 129 -13.06 1.76 -11.42
C SER A 129 -11.98 0.96 -10.68
N PRO A 130 -11.18 0.15 -11.41
CA PRO A 130 -10.02 -0.53 -10.84
C PRO A 130 -9.12 0.39 -10.01
N ALA A 131 -8.80 1.56 -10.53
CA ALA A 131 -7.94 2.50 -9.85
C ALA A 131 -8.58 3.13 -8.60
N ASP A 132 -9.92 3.27 -8.56
CA ASP A 132 -10.60 3.71 -7.34
C ASP A 132 -10.38 2.71 -6.20
N ILE A 133 -10.54 1.42 -6.49
CA ILE A 133 -10.33 0.36 -5.51
C ILE A 133 -8.85 0.24 -5.14
N LYS A 134 -7.94 0.30 -6.11
CA LYS A 134 -6.48 0.35 -5.85
C LYS A 134 -6.11 1.52 -4.93
N GLY A 135 -6.67 2.72 -5.16
CA GLY A 135 -6.44 3.90 -4.33
C GLY A 135 -6.99 3.75 -2.90
N ILE A 136 -8.18 3.14 -2.74
CA ILE A 136 -8.76 2.84 -1.42
C ILE A 136 -7.92 1.80 -0.68
N LEU A 137 -7.49 0.74 -1.36
CA LEU A 137 -6.63 -0.30 -0.80
C LEU A 137 -5.27 0.27 -0.37
N ALA A 138 -4.62 1.06 -1.22
CA ALA A 138 -3.36 1.71 -0.87
C ALA A 138 -3.52 2.61 0.37
N ALA A 139 -4.61 3.38 0.47
CA ALA A 139 -4.87 4.25 1.62
C ALA A 139 -5.07 3.48 2.94
N ILE A 140 -5.83 2.38 2.93
CA ILE A 140 -6.07 1.61 4.15
C ILE A 140 -4.85 0.78 4.56
N TYR A 141 -4.14 0.18 3.62
CA TYR A 141 -2.92 -0.61 3.89
C TYR A 141 -1.73 0.27 4.27
N ASN A 142 -1.72 1.54 3.87
CA ASN A 142 -0.74 2.49 4.40
C ASN A 142 -0.89 2.66 5.93
N GLY A 143 -2.09 2.48 6.48
CA GLY A 143 -2.27 2.40 7.94
C GLY A 143 -1.92 1.04 8.54
N ALA A 144 -1.92 -0.02 7.73
CA ALA A 144 -1.57 -1.37 8.18
C ALA A 144 -0.07 -1.52 8.46
N GLN A 145 0.79 -0.66 7.87
CA GLN A 145 2.24 -0.75 8.02
C GLN A 145 2.73 -0.68 9.48
N PHE A 146 1.92 -0.11 10.38
CA PHE A 146 2.21 -0.06 11.82
C PHE A 146 1.91 -1.36 12.57
N PHE A 147 1.39 -2.36 11.86
CA PHE A 147 1.00 -3.68 12.38
C PHE A 147 1.77 -4.78 11.65
N VAL A 148 3.02 -4.48 11.29
CA VAL A 148 3.98 -5.48 10.80
C VAL A 148 4.75 -5.99 12.03
N PRO A 149 4.58 -7.26 12.43
CA PRO A 149 5.32 -7.83 13.55
C PRO A 149 6.83 -7.86 13.32
N ASP A 150 7.64 -7.74 14.37
CA ASP A 150 9.10 -7.81 14.30
C ASP A 150 9.61 -9.11 13.65
N ASP A 151 8.92 -10.25 13.88
CA ASP A 151 9.27 -11.55 13.28
C ASP A 151 8.81 -11.70 11.81
N MET A 152 8.13 -10.68 11.28
CA MET A 152 7.69 -10.57 9.88
C MET A 152 8.48 -9.51 9.10
N VAL A 153 9.56 -8.98 9.68
CA VAL A 153 10.50 -8.07 9.01
C VAL A 153 11.88 -8.72 8.91
N LEU A 154 12.56 -8.47 7.80
CA LEU A 154 13.99 -8.74 7.66
C LEU A 154 14.67 -7.46 7.20
N GLY A 155 15.73 -7.04 7.91
CA GLY A 155 16.43 -5.79 7.66
C GLY A 155 15.73 -4.58 8.28
N ASN A 156 16.33 -3.41 8.14
CA ASN A 156 15.78 -2.14 8.60
C ASN A 156 15.67 -1.21 7.40
N ALA A 157 14.53 -0.52 7.25
CA ALA A 157 14.42 0.53 6.24
C ALA A 157 15.34 1.69 6.67
N PHE A 158 16.46 1.85 5.98
CA PHE A 158 17.41 2.91 6.29
C PHE A 158 16.77 4.27 6.01
N ARG A 159 17.02 5.25 6.89
CA ARG A 159 16.66 6.64 6.64
C ARG A 159 17.87 7.52 6.88
N SER A 160 18.08 8.49 5.98
CA SER A 160 19.22 9.41 6.02
C SER A 160 19.24 10.33 7.26
N TYR A 161 18.13 10.45 7.98
CA TYR A 161 17.96 11.37 9.11
C TYR A 161 18.03 10.67 10.48
N ALA A 162 18.44 11.42 11.50
CA ALA A 162 18.55 10.92 12.88
C ALA A 162 17.16 10.71 13.53
N PRO A 163 16.98 9.71 14.41
CA PRO A 163 17.99 8.77 14.91
C PRO A 163 18.23 7.54 13.99
N ASP A 164 17.50 7.45 12.88
CA ASP A 164 17.41 6.28 12.00
C ASP A 164 18.65 6.11 11.07
N ASN A 165 19.69 6.93 11.28
CA ASN A 165 20.98 6.85 10.58
C ASN A 165 22.08 6.10 11.38
N SER A 166 21.72 5.43 12.48
CA SER A 166 22.64 4.67 13.32
C SER A 166 23.12 3.36 12.65
N PRO A 167 24.24 2.76 13.09
CA PRO A 167 24.69 1.45 12.58
C PRO A 167 23.67 0.32 12.74
N GLU A 168 22.75 0.42 13.71
CA GLU A 168 21.67 -0.54 13.95
C GLU A 168 20.64 -0.52 12.80
N PHE A 169 20.36 0.67 12.25
CA PHE A 169 19.46 0.86 11.11
C PHE A 169 20.11 0.59 9.74
N LYS A 170 21.39 0.19 9.73
CA LYS A 170 22.14 -0.27 8.54
C LYS A 170 22.28 -1.80 8.47
N ALA A 171 21.47 -2.52 9.25
CA ALA A 171 21.50 -3.98 9.28
C ALA A 171 20.80 -4.53 8.03
N ASP A 172 21.48 -4.44 6.89
CA ASP A 172 20.92 -4.84 5.61
C ASP A 172 20.77 -6.38 5.51
N PRO A 173 19.74 -6.87 4.82
CA PRO A 173 19.57 -8.28 4.52
C PRO A 173 20.83 -8.85 3.85
N LEU A 174 21.44 -9.86 4.47
CA LEU A 174 22.54 -10.57 3.84
C LEU A 174 21.99 -11.46 2.71
N PRO A 175 22.82 -11.78 1.68
CA PRO A 175 22.36 -12.59 0.55
C PRO A 175 21.67 -13.91 0.94
N HIS A 176 22.19 -14.61 1.96
CA HIS A 176 21.59 -15.88 2.39
C HIS A 176 20.25 -15.68 3.11
N ASP A 177 20.07 -14.60 3.86
CA ASP A 177 18.79 -14.27 4.49
C ASP A 177 17.73 -13.98 3.45
N LEU A 178 18.07 -13.19 2.42
CA LEU A 178 17.19 -12.88 1.31
C LEU A 178 16.75 -14.14 0.56
N ILE A 179 17.69 -15.02 0.22
CA ILE A 179 17.38 -16.28 -0.48
C ILE A 179 16.51 -17.20 0.39
N ASN A 180 16.81 -17.31 1.69
CA ASN A 180 16.00 -18.10 2.62
C ASN A 180 14.57 -17.56 2.74
N ALA A 181 14.41 -16.22 2.81
CA ALA A 181 13.11 -15.57 2.84
C ALA A 181 12.30 -15.86 1.57
N PHE A 182 12.92 -15.74 0.40
CA PHE A 182 12.27 -16.04 -0.88
C PHE A 182 11.94 -17.53 -1.04
N GLU A 183 12.82 -18.43 -0.60
CA GLU A 183 12.53 -19.86 -0.57
C GLU A 183 11.35 -20.21 0.33
N LYS A 184 11.26 -19.58 1.50
CA LYS A 184 10.15 -19.78 2.43
C LYS A 184 8.85 -19.20 1.88
N HIS A 185 8.81 -17.89 1.66
CA HIS A 185 7.56 -17.19 1.41
C HIS A 185 7.10 -17.29 -0.05
N ILE A 186 7.97 -17.05 -1.03
CA ILE A 186 7.58 -17.10 -2.45
C ILE A 186 7.50 -18.56 -2.94
N LYS A 187 8.55 -19.35 -2.72
CA LYS A 187 8.61 -20.70 -3.31
C LYS A 187 7.72 -21.71 -2.58
N LYS A 188 7.76 -21.79 -1.25
CA LYS A 188 7.00 -22.78 -0.46
C LYS A 188 5.59 -22.30 -0.12
N GLU A 189 5.45 -21.11 0.44
CA GLU A 189 4.15 -20.58 0.88
C GLU A 189 3.31 -19.95 -0.25
N LYS A 190 3.91 -19.68 -1.42
CA LYS A 190 3.26 -19.02 -2.56
C LYS A 190 2.71 -17.64 -2.21
N LYS A 191 3.41 -16.93 -1.33
CA LYS A 191 3.09 -15.55 -0.92
C LYS A 191 4.04 -14.57 -1.58
N ILE A 192 3.53 -13.41 -1.91
CA ILE A 192 4.38 -12.27 -2.27
C ILE A 192 5.10 -11.74 -1.03
N ILE A 193 6.17 -10.99 -1.26
CA ILE A 193 6.89 -10.25 -0.22
C ILE A 193 6.90 -8.77 -0.63
N VAL A 194 6.83 -7.86 0.33
CA VAL A 194 7.12 -6.45 0.07
C VAL A 194 8.60 -6.21 0.36
N ALA A 195 9.32 -5.55 -0.53
CA ALA A 195 10.71 -5.22 -0.32
C ALA A 195 10.96 -3.74 -0.63
N ASP A 196 11.77 -3.09 0.21
CA ASP A 196 12.35 -1.81 -0.13
C ASP A 196 13.43 -2.03 -1.17
N MET A 197 13.13 -1.74 -2.43
CA MET A 197 14.02 -2.04 -3.55
C MET A 197 14.92 -0.85 -3.89
N ASP A 198 14.84 0.29 -3.21
CA ASP A 198 15.70 1.42 -3.51
C ASP A 198 16.42 1.88 -2.24
N PRO A 199 17.72 1.59 -2.09
CA PRO A 199 18.48 1.90 -0.88
C PRO A 199 18.89 3.39 -0.81
N THR A 200 17.97 4.27 -1.19
CA THR A 200 18.16 5.72 -1.17
C THR A 200 17.48 6.34 0.05
N GLU A 201 17.42 7.67 0.12
CA GLU A 201 16.76 8.38 1.22
C GLU A 201 15.25 8.09 1.30
N GLY A 202 14.61 7.83 0.16
CA GLY A 202 13.20 7.45 0.10
C GLY A 202 13.02 5.96 0.34
N VAL A 203 12.00 5.60 1.10
CA VAL A 203 11.60 4.18 1.26
C VAL A 203 10.68 3.80 0.10
N TRP A 204 11.13 2.90 -0.77
CA TRP A 204 10.40 2.49 -1.98
C TRP A 204 10.01 1.01 -1.90
N ASN A 205 8.84 0.77 -1.30
CA ASN A 205 8.31 -0.57 -1.13
C ASN A 205 7.64 -1.08 -2.40
N HIS A 206 8.12 -2.22 -2.94
CA HIS A 206 7.57 -2.90 -4.10
C HIS A 206 7.13 -4.34 -3.77
N PRO A 207 6.08 -4.88 -4.44
CA PRO A 207 5.72 -6.28 -4.30
C PRO A 207 6.64 -7.16 -5.16
N VAL A 208 7.37 -8.05 -4.50
CA VAL A 208 8.22 -9.09 -5.08
C VAL A 208 7.40 -10.38 -5.26
N HIS A 209 7.34 -10.87 -6.50
CA HIS A 209 6.46 -11.99 -6.86
C HIS A 209 7.23 -13.23 -7.35
N ALA A 210 8.46 -13.08 -7.82
CA ALA A 210 9.28 -14.20 -8.25
C ALA A 210 10.77 -13.90 -8.06
N TYR A 211 11.56 -14.96 -8.01
CA TYR A 211 13.00 -14.87 -7.96
C TYR A 211 13.65 -16.08 -8.64
N SER A 212 14.90 -15.93 -9.03
CA SER A 212 15.74 -17.06 -9.45
C SER A 212 17.14 -16.92 -8.86
N VAL A 213 17.78 -18.05 -8.53
CA VAL A 213 19.13 -18.08 -7.96
C VAL A 213 20.00 -18.94 -8.86
N LYS A 214 21.16 -18.42 -9.23
CA LYS A 214 22.22 -19.13 -9.96
C LYS A 214 23.46 -19.19 -9.07
N LEU A 215 23.99 -20.39 -8.88
CA LEU A 215 25.20 -20.63 -8.11
C LEU A 215 26.30 -21.15 -9.02
N GLU A 216 27.49 -20.59 -8.89
CA GLU A 216 28.69 -21.08 -9.56
C GLU A 216 29.23 -22.34 -8.86
N ALA A 217 30.23 -22.98 -9.48
CA ALA A 217 30.96 -24.06 -8.84
C ALA A 217 31.75 -23.53 -7.62
N ALA A 218 31.73 -24.30 -6.52
CA ALA A 218 32.46 -23.93 -5.31
C ALA A 218 33.98 -23.88 -5.57
N LYS A 219 34.64 -22.86 -5.03
CA LYS A 219 36.10 -22.72 -4.98
C LYS A 219 36.51 -22.74 -3.50
N GLY A 220 36.94 -23.91 -3.03
CA GLY A 220 37.14 -24.15 -1.59
C GLY A 220 35.81 -24.06 -0.84
N ASN A 221 35.74 -23.22 0.19
CA ASN A 221 34.51 -22.97 0.96
C ASN A 221 33.71 -21.76 0.44
N LYS A 222 34.03 -21.24 -0.74
CA LYS A 222 33.38 -20.06 -1.33
C LYS A 222 32.56 -20.43 -2.55
N VAL A 223 31.35 -19.90 -2.63
CA VAL A 223 30.44 -20.06 -3.77
C VAL A 223 29.96 -18.69 -4.19
N LYS A 224 30.26 -18.30 -5.42
CA LYS A 224 29.67 -17.10 -6.02
C LYS A 224 28.32 -17.43 -6.63
N GLY A 225 27.45 -16.43 -6.73
CA GLY A 225 26.17 -16.59 -7.37
C GLY A 225 25.51 -15.25 -7.68
N SER A 226 24.35 -15.37 -8.32
CA SER A 226 23.46 -14.25 -8.56
C SER A 226 22.02 -14.61 -8.20
N ILE A 227 21.27 -13.59 -7.77
CA ILE A 227 19.84 -13.65 -7.51
C ILE A 227 19.15 -12.62 -8.39
N THR A 228 18.20 -13.06 -9.22
CA THR A 228 17.34 -12.18 -10.01
C THR A 228 15.99 -12.07 -9.32
N ILE A 229 15.60 -10.86 -8.96
CA ILE A 229 14.37 -10.52 -8.22
C ILE A 229 13.39 -9.91 -9.21
N ASN A 230 12.18 -10.45 -9.31
CA ASN A 230 11.11 -9.90 -10.14
C ASN A 230 10.08 -9.21 -9.24
N TYR A 231 9.81 -7.94 -9.53
CA TYR A 231 8.95 -7.09 -8.72
C TYR A 231 8.11 -6.16 -9.60
N ALA A 232 7.04 -5.58 -9.05
CA ALA A 232 6.25 -4.59 -9.76
C ALA A 232 6.89 -3.20 -9.64
N LYS A 233 7.01 -2.48 -10.76
CA LYS A 233 7.39 -1.07 -10.78
C LYS A 233 6.17 -0.17 -10.56
N ASP A 234 6.40 1.03 -10.08
CA ASP A 234 5.40 2.04 -9.71
C ASP A 234 5.07 3.02 -10.85
N GLU A 235 5.94 3.13 -11.86
CA GLU A 235 5.70 3.91 -13.08
C GLU A 235 4.73 3.21 -14.05
N VAL A 236 3.45 3.18 -13.66
CA VAL A 236 2.39 2.48 -14.40
C VAL A 236 1.17 3.35 -14.67
N VAL A 237 0.45 3.05 -15.75
CA VAL A 237 -0.81 3.71 -16.07
C VAL A 237 -1.85 3.32 -15.00
N ILE A 238 -2.38 4.32 -14.30
CA ILE A 238 -3.19 4.17 -13.08
C ILE A 238 -4.38 3.20 -13.27
N ASP A 239 -5.00 3.24 -14.44
CA ASP A 239 -6.21 2.47 -14.76
C ASP A 239 -5.96 1.13 -15.46
N GLU A 240 -4.70 0.82 -15.75
CA GLU A 240 -4.36 -0.42 -16.42
C GLU A 240 -4.56 -1.61 -15.47
N VAL A 241 -5.04 -2.72 -16.03
CA VAL A 241 -5.29 -3.97 -15.33
C VAL A 241 -4.26 -4.98 -15.80
N PHE A 242 -3.18 -5.11 -15.04
CA PHE A 242 -1.98 -5.83 -15.46
C PHE A 242 -2.15 -7.33 -15.46
N THR A 243 -2.98 -7.89 -14.58
CA THR A 243 -3.32 -9.32 -14.55
C THR A 243 -3.94 -9.81 -15.85
N THR A 244 -4.53 -8.93 -16.65
CA THR A 244 -5.08 -9.24 -17.98
C THR A 244 -4.13 -8.90 -19.13
N ASN A 245 -3.07 -8.12 -18.87
CA ASN A 245 -2.09 -7.73 -19.86
C ASN A 245 -0.96 -8.78 -19.95
N LYS A 246 -0.92 -9.53 -21.04
CA LYS A 246 0.14 -10.55 -21.28
C LYS A 246 1.54 -9.97 -21.29
N ALA A 247 1.71 -8.70 -21.69
CA ALA A 247 3.02 -8.06 -21.76
C ALA A 247 3.59 -7.70 -20.39
N ARG A 248 2.74 -7.64 -19.34
CA ARG A 248 3.11 -7.31 -17.96
C ARG A 248 4.13 -6.16 -17.85
N PRO A 249 3.84 -4.98 -18.44
CA PRO A 249 4.76 -3.85 -18.42
C PRO A 249 4.95 -3.26 -17.01
N ASP A 250 4.11 -3.66 -16.06
CA ASP A 250 4.22 -3.39 -14.63
C ASP A 250 5.35 -4.17 -13.96
N LEU A 251 5.88 -5.22 -14.58
CA LEU A 251 6.93 -6.04 -14.00
C LEU A 251 8.31 -5.58 -14.47
N THR A 252 9.27 -5.66 -13.57
CA THR A 252 10.69 -5.43 -13.84
C THR A 252 11.52 -6.43 -13.04
N GLU A 253 12.82 -6.50 -13.34
CA GLU A 253 13.76 -7.36 -12.63
C GLU A 253 15.05 -6.65 -12.25
N ARG A 254 15.66 -7.11 -11.16
CA ARG A 254 17.01 -6.72 -10.73
C ARG A 254 17.84 -7.95 -10.44
N THR A 255 19.07 -7.98 -10.94
CA THR A 255 20.03 -9.06 -10.65
C THR A 255 21.11 -8.57 -9.69
N LEU A 256 21.27 -9.28 -8.58
CA LEU A 256 22.27 -9.01 -7.55
C LEU A 256 23.28 -10.13 -7.48
N ASN A 257 24.54 -9.79 -7.24
CA ASN A 257 25.66 -10.73 -7.17
C ASN A 257 26.14 -10.88 -5.72
N PHE A 258 26.50 -12.09 -5.34
CA PHE A 258 26.90 -12.41 -3.97
C PHE A 258 27.98 -13.50 -3.89
N GLU A 259 28.58 -13.61 -2.72
CA GLU A 259 29.44 -14.72 -2.31
C GLU A 259 28.91 -15.35 -1.02
N LEU A 260 28.82 -16.68 -1.01
CA LEU A 260 28.49 -17.49 0.16
C LEU A 260 29.75 -18.17 0.70
N THR A 261 29.84 -18.27 2.02
CA THR A 261 30.81 -19.10 2.74
C THR A 261 30.08 -20.35 3.23
N VAL A 262 30.45 -21.51 2.68
CA VAL A 262 29.71 -22.76 2.86
C VAL A 262 30.51 -23.78 3.68
N PRO A 263 29.86 -24.72 4.38
CA PRO A 263 30.54 -25.81 5.07
C PRO A 263 31.26 -26.76 4.09
N ALA A 264 32.20 -27.56 4.59
CA ALA A 264 32.78 -28.65 3.81
C ALA A 264 31.70 -29.68 3.45
N GLY A 265 31.73 -30.18 2.21
CA GLY A 265 30.71 -31.11 1.72
C GLY A 265 29.31 -30.49 1.55
N TRP A 266 29.24 -29.17 1.38
CA TRP A 266 27.98 -28.44 1.24
C TRP A 266 27.02 -29.07 0.23
N ASP A 267 25.80 -29.33 0.68
CA ASP A 267 24.71 -29.98 -0.07
C ASP A 267 23.91 -28.98 -0.93
N LYS A 268 24.44 -27.77 -1.12
CA LYS A 268 23.80 -26.64 -1.83
C LYS A 268 22.55 -26.09 -1.15
N LYS A 269 22.29 -26.39 0.14
CA LYS A 269 21.21 -25.73 0.89
C LYS A 269 21.69 -24.41 1.48
N VAL A 270 21.05 -23.31 1.09
CA VAL A 270 21.40 -21.96 1.56
C VAL A 270 21.20 -21.80 3.07
N SER A 271 20.29 -22.55 3.68
CA SER A 271 20.11 -22.60 5.14
C SER A 271 21.31 -23.13 5.94
N SER A 272 22.31 -23.71 5.28
CA SER A 272 23.56 -24.17 5.91
C SER A 272 24.75 -23.23 5.68
N VAL A 273 24.55 -22.11 4.99
CA VAL A 273 25.57 -21.09 4.76
C VAL A 273 26.03 -20.50 6.09
N LYS A 274 27.34 -20.34 6.26
CA LYS A 274 27.94 -19.81 7.49
C LYS A 274 28.05 -18.28 7.50
N ALA A 275 28.21 -17.69 6.32
CA ALA A 275 28.31 -16.25 6.11
C ALA A 275 28.06 -15.94 4.63
N SER A 276 27.63 -14.72 4.32
CA SER A 276 27.55 -14.25 2.93
C SER A 276 27.86 -12.77 2.83
N LYS A 277 28.16 -12.29 1.63
CA LYS A 277 28.33 -10.87 1.33
C LYS A 277 27.85 -10.53 -0.08
N TRP A 278 27.39 -9.32 -0.27
CA TRP A 278 27.12 -8.74 -1.59
C TRP A 278 28.44 -8.46 -2.34
N LEU A 279 28.38 -8.41 -3.68
CA LEU A 279 29.52 -8.19 -4.56
C LEU A 279 29.24 -7.08 -5.58
N GLY A 280 30.27 -6.29 -5.91
CA GLY A 280 30.16 -5.23 -6.93
C GLY A 280 29.06 -4.23 -6.58
N ASP A 281 28.32 -3.76 -7.57
CA ASP A 281 27.22 -2.79 -7.40
C ASP A 281 26.11 -3.30 -6.46
N SER A 282 26.02 -4.62 -6.25
CA SER A 282 25.03 -5.19 -5.34
C SER A 282 25.28 -4.85 -3.88
N THR A 283 26.45 -4.30 -3.51
CA THR A 283 26.69 -3.77 -2.16
C THR A 283 25.92 -2.50 -1.86
N GLU A 284 25.43 -1.80 -2.89
CA GLU A 284 24.73 -0.51 -2.76
C GLU A 284 23.34 -0.57 -3.44
N GLN A 285 22.93 -1.72 -3.98
CA GLN A 285 21.70 -1.88 -4.76
C GLN A 285 20.82 -3.04 -4.27
N HIS A 286 21.18 -3.67 -3.15
CA HIS A 286 20.35 -4.72 -2.56
C HIS A 286 19.13 -4.10 -1.84
N PRO A 287 18.08 -4.88 -1.56
CA PRO A 287 16.97 -4.42 -0.75
C PRO A 287 17.42 -4.12 0.69
N ASP A 288 16.89 -3.06 1.29
CA ASP A 288 17.19 -2.67 2.69
C ASP A 288 16.30 -3.39 3.69
N SER A 289 15.05 -3.66 3.31
CA SER A 289 14.12 -4.35 4.17
C SER A 289 13.10 -5.18 3.39
N LEU A 290 12.57 -6.20 4.06
CA LEU A 290 11.51 -7.07 3.56
C LEU A 290 10.40 -7.17 4.61
N ILE A 291 9.16 -7.14 4.15
CA ILE A 291 7.96 -7.34 4.96
C ILE A 291 7.23 -8.58 4.45
N PHE A 292 7.02 -9.55 5.34
CA PHE A 292 6.45 -10.87 5.02
C PHE A 292 4.96 -10.98 5.30
N GLY A 293 4.38 -10.01 6.02
CA GLY A 293 2.97 -10.03 6.36
C GLY A 293 2.57 -8.96 7.37
N LEU A 294 1.34 -9.09 7.86
CA LEU A 294 0.72 -8.21 8.84
C LEU A 294 0.17 -9.05 10.00
N GLU A 295 -0.04 -8.41 11.15
CA GLU A 295 -0.84 -8.99 12.22
C GLU A 295 -2.21 -9.43 11.69
N LYS A 296 -2.64 -10.65 12.04
CA LYS A 296 -3.88 -11.22 11.50
C LYS A 296 -5.12 -10.37 11.77
N ASP A 297 -5.14 -9.63 12.88
CA ASP A 297 -6.25 -8.79 13.32
C ASP A 297 -5.94 -7.29 13.27
N TRP A 298 -4.96 -6.86 12.46
CA TRP A 298 -4.58 -5.45 12.32
C TRP A 298 -5.78 -4.51 12.07
N ARG A 299 -6.80 -4.95 11.31
CA ARG A 299 -8.04 -4.20 11.06
C ARG A 299 -8.86 -3.90 12.32
N LYS A 300 -8.74 -4.75 13.34
CA LYS A 300 -9.33 -4.54 14.65
C LYS A 300 -8.38 -3.74 15.54
N SER A 301 -7.11 -4.14 15.62
CA SER A 301 -6.08 -3.53 16.49
C SER A 301 -5.89 -2.05 16.18
N ILE A 302 -5.91 -1.67 14.90
CA ILE A 302 -5.79 -0.27 14.45
C ILE A 302 -6.72 0.69 15.22
N TYR A 303 -7.93 0.26 15.57
CA TYR A 303 -8.86 1.10 16.33
C TYR A 303 -8.41 1.51 17.72
N GLU A 304 -7.60 0.68 18.36
CA GLU A 304 -7.10 0.90 19.71
C GLU A 304 -6.12 2.07 19.73
N TYR A 305 -5.49 2.35 18.58
CA TYR A 305 -4.48 3.39 18.40
C TYR A 305 -5.04 4.72 17.90
N LYS A 306 -6.36 4.86 17.71
CA LYS A 306 -6.98 6.10 17.19
C LYS A 306 -6.71 7.35 18.02
N ASN A 307 -6.35 7.17 19.28
CA ASN A 307 -6.05 8.25 20.23
C ASN A 307 -4.54 8.51 20.40
N THR A 308 -3.69 7.76 19.71
CA THR A 308 -2.23 7.92 19.70
C THR A 308 -1.78 8.80 18.53
N ASP A 309 -0.49 9.06 18.40
CA ASP A 309 0.07 9.83 17.29
C ASP A 309 -0.08 9.15 15.93
N MET A 310 -0.38 7.84 15.89
CA MET A 310 -0.74 7.13 14.66
C MET A 310 -1.97 7.74 13.96
N LYS A 311 -2.82 8.48 14.68
CA LYS A 311 -3.93 9.26 14.07
C LYS A 311 -3.47 10.29 13.05
N LEU A 312 -2.21 10.69 13.10
CA LEU A 312 -1.62 11.61 12.15
C LEU A 312 -1.17 10.93 10.87
N GLU A 313 -1.10 9.60 10.81
CA GLU A 313 -0.61 8.82 9.65
C GLU A 313 -1.71 7.92 9.03
N ILE A 314 -2.76 7.63 9.80
CA ILE A 314 -3.79 6.64 9.43
C ILE A 314 -5.12 7.32 9.11
N ASN A 315 -5.68 6.97 7.96
CA ASN A 315 -7.03 7.39 7.60
C ASN A 315 -8.11 6.54 8.30
N TYR A 316 -8.34 6.81 9.58
CA TYR A 316 -9.32 6.13 10.43
C TYR A 316 -10.78 6.16 9.92
N GLN A 317 -11.08 7.02 8.94
CA GLN A 317 -12.41 7.09 8.33
C GLN A 317 -12.69 5.89 7.42
N LEU A 318 -11.65 5.29 6.81
CA LEU A 318 -11.80 4.10 5.96
C LEU A 318 -12.23 2.88 6.78
N ILE A 319 -11.58 2.65 7.91
CA ILE A 319 -11.86 1.49 8.76
C ILE A 319 -13.16 1.63 9.58
N LYS A 320 -13.85 2.78 9.50
CA LYS A 320 -14.91 3.20 10.43
C LYS A 320 -15.92 2.09 10.71
N LYS A 321 -16.15 1.80 11.99
CA LYS A 321 -17.24 0.91 12.41
C LYS A 321 -18.57 1.67 12.36
N VAL A 322 -19.47 1.23 11.49
CA VAL A 322 -20.83 1.77 11.37
C VAL A 322 -21.82 0.63 11.55
N ASN A 323 -22.88 0.86 12.32
CA ASN A 323 -24.00 -0.07 12.37
C ASN A 323 -24.96 0.31 11.23
N LEU A 324 -25.26 -0.60 10.30
CA LEU A 324 -26.17 -0.33 9.18
C LEU A 324 -27.40 -1.26 9.21
N GLY A 325 -27.93 -1.52 10.41
CA GLY A 325 -29.10 -2.37 10.61
C GLY A 325 -28.79 -3.87 10.76
N GLY A 326 -27.55 -4.23 11.11
CA GLY A 326 -27.12 -5.62 11.26
C GLY A 326 -25.89 -5.80 12.17
N GLY A 327 -25.67 -4.85 13.08
CA GLY A 327 -24.47 -4.77 13.91
C GLY A 327 -23.38 -3.90 13.32
N TYR A 328 -22.34 -3.64 14.12
CA TYR A 328 -21.21 -2.80 13.73
C TYR A 328 -20.29 -3.54 12.75
N LYS A 329 -20.02 -2.91 11.60
CA LYS A 329 -19.10 -3.44 10.58
C LYS A 329 -18.10 -2.37 10.16
N ILE A 330 -16.90 -2.81 9.75
CA ILE A 330 -15.88 -1.94 9.16
C ILE A 330 -16.36 -1.56 7.76
N ILE A 331 -16.62 -0.27 7.56
CA ILE A 331 -17.39 0.18 6.40
C ILE A 331 -16.67 -0.05 5.06
N VAL A 332 -15.34 0.07 5.01
CA VAL A 332 -14.55 -0.30 3.81
C VAL A 332 -14.62 -1.78 3.46
N ASP A 333 -14.75 -2.67 4.45
CA ASP A 333 -14.88 -4.11 4.16
C ASP A 333 -16.21 -4.42 3.49
N GLU A 334 -17.28 -3.69 3.83
CA GLU A 334 -18.55 -3.82 3.13
C GLU A 334 -18.48 -3.32 1.68
N LEU A 335 -17.71 -2.25 1.41
CA LEU A 335 -17.46 -1.79 0.03
C LEU A 335 -16.63 -2.81 -0.75
N LEU A 336 -15.50 -3.25 -0.19
CA LEU A 336 -14.61 -4.22 -0.83
C LEU A 336 -15.34 -5.54 -1.06
N LYS A 337 -16.16 -5.99 -0.11
CA LYS A 337 -17.03 -7.14 -0.28
C LYS A 337 -17.97 -6.96 -1.47
N LYS A 338 -18.71 -5.83 -1.57
CA LYS A 338 -19.56 -5.53 -2.74
C LYS A 338 -18.76 -5.46 -4.05
N TYR A 339 -17.51 -4.98 -4.00
CA TYR A 339 -16.66 -4.89 -5.18
C TYR A 339 -16.08 -6.24 -5.60
N TYR A 340 -15.67 -7.11 -4.70
CA TYR A 340 -15.06 -8.40 -5.06
C TYR A 340 -16.08 -9.53 -5.19
N GLN A 341 -17.27 -9.38 -4.61
CA GLN A 341 -18.37 -10.29 -4.87
C GLN A 341 -18.92 -10.04 -6.28
N ASN A 342 -18.81 -11.07 -7.11
CA ASN A 342 -19.58 -11.32 -8.33
C ASN A 342 -19.99 -12.78 -8.30
#